data_AF-A0A257YFE5-F1
#
_entry.id   AF-A0A257YFE5-F1
#
_cell.length_a   1.000
_cell.length_b   1.000
_cell.length_c   1.000
_cell.angle_alpha   90.00
_cell.angle_beta   90.00
_cell.angle_gamma   90.00
#
_symmetry.space_group_name_H-M   'P 1'
#
loop_
_entity.id
_entity.type
_entity.pdbx_description
1 polymer ?
#
loop_
_entity_poly.entity_id
_entity_poly.type
_entity_poly.pdbx_seq_one_letter_code
_entity_poly.pdbx_strand_id
1 'polypeptide(L)'
;MTRILADLPDDDIEWLDRLAEQQGKSRAALLREAVAAYRAETPKDWLEAGFGLWARHGISVDPAEYDRQRRAEWTRPWDDDYEQVRAESPEFFTEEDDKERAHYLALSKKAASKRKQGIA
;
A
#
# COMPACT_ATOMS: atom_id res chain seq x y z
N MET A 1 -29.35 9.32 -2.01
CA MET A 1 -29.14 10.72 -1.55
C MET A 1 -29.72 10.87 -0.17
N THR A 2 -28.96 11.41 0.78
CA THR A 2 -29.44 11.75 2.13
C THR A 2 -29.85 13.22 2.17
N ARG A 3 -30.91 13.54 2.92
CA ARG A 3 -31.39 14.92 3.09
C ARG A 3 -30.73 15.50 4.34
N ILE A 4 -30.26 16.74 4.26
CA ILE A 4 -29.76 17.50 5.41
C ILE A 4 -30.63 18.74 5.61
N LEU A 5 -30.75 19.18 6.86
CA LEU A 5 -31.29 20.49 7.21
C LEU A 5 -30.10 21.37 7.56
N ALA A 6 -30.08 22.58 7.00
CA ALA A 6 -29.07 23.59 7.27
C ALA A 6 -29.79 24.91 7.49
N ASP A 7 -29.52 25.56 8.61
CA ASP A 7 -30.05 26.89 8.90
C ASP A 7 -29.16 27.93 8.24
N LEU A 8 -29.76 28.76 7.40
CA LEU A 8 -29.11 29.88 6.72
C LEU A 8 -29.93 31.15 6.98
N PRO A 9 -29.28 32.31 7.15
CA PRO A 9 -29.95 33.61 7.15
C PRO A 9 -30.78 33.83 5.87
N ASP A 10 -31.89 34.55 5.98
CA ASP A 10 -32.76 34.84 4.83
C ASP A 10 -32.00 35.56 3.70
N ASP A 11 -31.11 36.50 4.05
CA ASP A 11 -30.27 37.22 3.09
C ASP A 11 -29.38 36.27 2.25
N ASP A 12 -28.83 35.22 2.88
CA ASP A 12 -27.99 34.22 2.21
C ASP A 12 -28.83 33.34 1.27
N ILE A 13 -30.08 33.04 1.65
CA ILE A 13 -31.02 32.29 0.81
C ILE A 13 -31.37 33.10 -0.45
N GLU A 14 -31.71 34.38 -0.29
CA GLU A 14 -32.01 35.27 -1.42
C GLU A 14 -30.81 35.48 -2.35
N TRP A 15 -29.62 35.58 -1.78
CA TRP A 15 -28.38 35.65 -2.55
C TRP A 15 -28.13 34.36 -3.34
N LEU A 16 -28.31 33.18 -2.73
CA LEU A 16 -28.16 31.88 -3.38
C LEU A 16 -29.16 31.70 -4.53
N ASP A 17 -30.41 32.14 -4.36
CA ASP A 17 -31.44 32.04 -5.41
C ASP A 17 -31.09 32.90 -6.62
N ARG A 18 -30.70 34.17 -6.39
CA ARG A 18 -30.22 35.05 -7.48
C ARG A 18 -29.02 34.47 -8.21
N LEU A 19 -28.07 33.90 -7.47
CA LEU A 19 -26.88 33.29 -8.06
C LEU A 19 -27.22 32.02 -8.87
N ALA A 20 -28.15 31.22 -8.37
CA ALA A 20 -28.64 30.03 -9.06
C ALA A 20 -29.35 30.39 -10.37
N GLU A 21 -30.18 31.44 -10.37
CA GLU A 21 -30.84 31.98 -11.57
C GLU A 21 -29.83 32.50 -12.61
N GLN A 22 -28.85 33.29 -12.17
CA GLN A 22 -27.80 33.82 -13.05
C GLN A 22 -27.00 32.71 -13.74
N GLN A 23 -26.78 31.58 -13.05
CA GLN A 23 -26.03 30.44 -13.60
C GLN A 23 -26.93 29.40 -14.29
N GLY A 24 -28.26 29.58 -14.28
CA GLY A 24 -29.21 28.59 -14.82
C GLY A 24 -29.17 27.24 -14.09
N LYS A 25 -28.77 27.23 -12.81
CA LYS A 25 -28.63 26.02 -12.00
C LYS A 25 -29.71 25.98 -10.91
N SER A 26 -30.01 24.79 -10.40
CA SER A 26 -30.80 24.69 -9.16
C SER A 26 -29.95 25.09 -7.95
N ARG A 27 -30.57 25.73 -6.95
CA ARG A 27 -29.91 26.05 -5.66
C ARG A 27 -29.21 24.84 -5.04
N ALA A 28 -29.84 23.66 -5.10
CA ALA A 28 -29.26 22.42 -4.59
C ALA A 28 -28.00 21.98 -5.36
N ALA A 29 -27.91 22.25 -6.66
CA ALA A 29 -26.70 21.99 -7.44
C ALA A 29 -25.56 22.94 -7.02
N LEU A 30 -25.88 24.22 -6.84
CA LEU A 30 -24.92 25.22 -6.39
C LEU A 30 -24.36 24.89 -5.00
N LEU A 31 -25.21 24.46 -4.07
CA LEU A 31 -24.77 24.00 -2.74
C LEU A 31 -23.87 22.75 -2.81
N ARG A 32 -24.13 21.81 -3.73
CA ARG A 32 -23.24 20.65 -3.92
C ARG A 32 -21.87 21.06 -4.45
N GLU A 33 -21.84 22.00 -5.40
CA GLU A 33 -20.59 22.54 -5.94
C GLU A 33 -19.80 23.29 -4.85
N ALA A 34 -20.47 24.11 -4.03
CA ALA A 34 -19.85 24.81 -2.91
C ALA A 34 -19.23 23.84 -1.89
N VAL A 35 -19.94 22.77 -1.51
CA VAL A 35 -19.41 21.74 -0.61
C VAL A 35 -18.21 21.00 -1.23
N ALA A 36 -18.24 20.73 -2.53
CA ALA A 36 -17.13 20.09 -3.23
C ALA A 36 -15.89 20.99 -3.27
N ALA A 37 -16.08 22.29 -3.55
CA ALA A 37 -15.01 23.29 -3.51
C ALA A 37 -14.40 23.42 -2.11
N TYR A 38 -15.24 23.54 -1.07
CA TYR A 38 -14.80 23.62 0.32
C TYR A 38 -13.97 22.40 0.76
N ARG A 39 -14.36 21.19 0.33
CA ARG A 39 -13.58 19.97 0.58
C ARG A 39 -12.23 19.96 -0.13
N ALA A 40 -12.14 20.58 -1.31
CA ALA A 40 -10.88 20.68 -2.05
C ALA A 40 -9.94 21.74 -1.44
N GLU A 41 -10.50 22.81 -0.86
CA GLU A 41 -9.77 23.88 -0.16
C GLU A 41 -9.37 23.52 1.27
N THR A 42 -10.05 22.56 1.90
CA THR A 42 -9.64 22.06 3.22
C THR A 42 -8.20 21.56 3.11
N PRO A 43 -7.25 22.19 3.82
CA PRO A 43 -5.85 21.87 3.64
C PRO A 43 -5.63 20.40 3.98
N LYS A 44 -4.92 19.71 3.09
CA LYS A 44 -4.48 18.32 3.30
C LYS A 44 -3.33 18.31 4.32
N ASP A 45 -3.45 19.07 5.40
CA ASP A 45 -2.45 19.19 6.47
C ASP A 45 -2.12 17.83 7.06
N TRP A 46 -3.05 16.88 7.01
CA TRP A 46 -2.81 15.49 7.41
C TRP A 46 -1.77 14.78 6.51
N LEU A 47 -1.67 15.14 5.22
CA LEU A 47 -0.72 14.57 4.27
C LEU A 47 0.69 15.11 4.54
N GLU A 48 0.81 16.42 4.79
CA GLU A 48 2.06 17.06 5.24
C GLU A 48 2.48 16.57 6.64
N ALA A 49 1.53 16.43 7.56
CA ALA A 49 1.75 15.89 8.89
C ALA A 49 2.13 14.39 8.87
N GLY A 50 1.61 13.63 7.89
CA GLY A 50 1.91 12.21 7.72
C GLY A 50 3.21 11.95 6.97
N PHE A 51 3.55 12.78 5.98
CA PHE A 51 4.74 12.57 5.15
C PHE A 51 6.03 12.67 5.98
N GLY A 52 6.81 11.60 6.03
CA GLY A 52 8.06 11.55 6.80
C GLY A 52 7.86 11.46 8.31
N LEU A 53 6.65 11.22 8.82
CA LEU A 53 6.38 11.11 10.27
C LEU A 53 7.27 10.07 10.95
N TRP A 54 7.43 8.90 10.32
CA TRP A 54 8.29 7.82 10.80
C TRP A 54 9.77 8.24 10.90
N ALA A 55 10.28 8.91 9.85
CA ALA A 55 11.64 9.45 9.84
C ALA A 55 11.83 10.55 10.90
N ARG A 56 10.84 11.43 11.09
CA ARG A 56 10.85 12.46 12.15
C ARG A 56 10.88 11.86 13.56
N HIS A 57 10.31 10.66 13.74
CA HIS A 57 10.34 9.91 14.99
C HIS A 57 11.50 8.90 15.08
N GLY A 58 12.53 9.05 14.25
CA GLY A 58 13.77 8.27 14.35
C GLY A 58 13.69 6.86 13.76
N ILE A 59 12.59 6.51 13.09
CA ILE A 59 12.45 5.26 12.34
C ILE A 59 12.87 5.55 10.90
N SER A 60 14.18 5.57 10.68
CA SER A 60 14.78 5.64 9.34
C SER A 60 15.63 4.39 9.11
N VAL A 61 15.09 3.45 8.35
CA VAL A 61 15.85 2.31 7.81
C VAL A 61 16.05 2.58 6.33
N ASP A 62 17.25 2.28 5.82
CA ASP A 62 17.48 2.30 4.38
C ASP A 62 16.50 1.33 3.71
N PRO A 63 15.68 1.77 2.74
CA PRO A 63 14.69 0.91 2.08
C PRO A 63 15.31 -0.34 1.45
N ALA A 64 16.48 -0.22 0.83
CA ALA A 64 17.16 -1.34 0.18
C ALA A 64 17.63 -2.37 1.22
N GLU A 65 18.12 -1.88 2.36
CA GLU A 65 18.52 -2.71 3.48
C GLU A 65 17.32 -3.41 4.13
N TYR A 66 16.22 -2.68 4.34
CA TYR A 66 14.98 -3.25 4.87
C TYR A 66 14.43 -4.36 3.96
N ASP A 67 14.38 -4.13 2.66
CA ASP A 67 13.90 -5.11 1.68
C ASP A 67 14.82 -6.33 1.59
N ARG A 68 16.14 -6.14 1.73
CA ARG A 68 17.13 -7.22 1.79
C ARG A 68 16.91 -8.12 2.99
N GLN A 69 16.76 -7.54 4.19
CA GLN A 69 16.48 -8.29 5.42
C GLN A 69 15.14 -9.03 5.34
N ARG A 70 14.09 -8.36 4.83
CA ARG A 70 12.77 -8.95 4.67
C ARG A 70 12.76 -10.14 3.72
N ARG A 71 13.50 -10.07 2.61
CA ARG A 71 13.67 -11.22 1.70
C ARG A 71 14.32 -12.39 2.42
N ALA A 72 15.43 -12.17 3.12
CA ALA A 72 16.15 -13.24 3.80
C ALA A 72 15.30 -13.95 4.88
N GLU A 73 14.50 -13.20 5.65
CA GLU A 73 13.57 -13.77 6.65
C GLU A 73 12.46 -14.65 6.04
N TRP A 74 12.04 -14.34 4.81
CA TRP A 74 10.92 -15.02 4.15
C TRP A 74 11.36 -16.14 3.20
N THR A 75 12.64 -16.17 2.81
CA THR A 75 13.20 -17.25 2.00
C THR A 75 13.06 -18.58 2.71
N ARG A 76 12.68 -19.61 1.95
CA ARG A 76 12.57 -20.99 2.40
C ARG A 76 13.56 -21.88 1.66
N PRO A 77 13.97 -23.02 2.24
CA PRO A 77 14.92 -23.93 1.60
C PRO A 77 14.49 -24.49 0.24
N TRP A 78 13.18 -24.49 -0.04
CA TRP A 78 12.62 -24.96 -1.32
C TRP A 78 12.39 -23.85 -2.34
N ASP A 79 12.65 -22.59 -2.00
CA ASP A 79 12.49 -21.50 -2.95
C ASP A 79 13.61 -21.52 -3.99
N ASP A 80 13.29 -21.11 -5.22
CA ASP A 80 14.23 -21.16 -6.35
C ASP A 80 15.37 -20.14 -6.18
N ASP A 81 15.10 -19.03 -5.51
CA ASP A 81 16.02 -17.92 -5.24
C ASP A 81 16.83 -18.08 -3.95
N TYR A 82 16.73 -19.22 -3.25
CA TYR A 82 17.46 -19.49 -1.99
C TYR A 82 18.94 -19.12 -2.08
N GLU A 83 19.64 -19.61 -3.12
CA GLU A 83 21.09 -19.39 -3.28
C GLU A 83 21.44 -17.90 -3.50
N GLN A 84 20.57 -17.17 -4.20
CA GLN A 84 20.76 -15.75 -4.45
C GLN A 84 20.59 -14.97 -3.15
N VAL A 85 19.50 -15.19 -2.42
CA VAL A 85 19.22 -14.48 -1.17
C VAL A 85 20.26 -14.84 -0.09
N ARG A 86 20.69 -16.10 -0.04
CA ARG A 86 21.78 -16.59 0.81
C ARG A 86 23.10 -15.87 0.55
N ALA A 87 23.42 -15.60 -0.72
CA ALA A 87 24.62 -14.89 -1.11
C ALA A 87 24.55 -13.38 -0.80
N GLU A 88 23.37 -12.77 -0.95
CA GLU A 88 23.14 -11.35 -0.66
C GLU A 88 23.09 -11.03 0.85
N SER A 89 22.64 -11.98 1.67
CA SER A 89 22.35 -11.75 3.09
C SER A 89 22.79 -12.94 3.96
N PRO A 90 24.08 -13.30 3.96
CA PRO A 90 24.56 -14.52 4.60
C PRO A 90 24.37 -14.56 6.11
N GLU A 91 24.21 -13.40 6.76
CA GLU A 91 23.99 -13.23 8.19
C GLU A 91 22.63 -13.71 8.69
N PHE A 92 21.66 -13.90 7.78
CA PHE A 92 20.30 -14.33 8.11
C PHE A 92 20.06 -15.84 7.91
N PHE A 93 21.08 -16.59 7.50
CA PHE A 93 20.98 -18.02 7.26
C PHE A 93 21.87 -18.80 8.22
N THR A 94 21.32 -19.89 8.74
CA THR A 94 22.03 -20.80 9.63
C THR A 94 22.56 -22.01 8.88
N GLU A 95 23.46 -22.76 9.51
CA GLU A 95 23.92 -24.04 8.97
C GLU A 95 22.78 -25.06 8.81
N GLU A 96 21.71 -24.92 9.58
CA GLU A 96 20.55 -25.82 9.47
C GLU A 96 19.75 -25.53 8.20
N ASP A 97 19.57 -24.25 7.84
CA ASP A 97 18.92 -23.86 6.59
C ASP A 97 19.65 -24.45 5.37
N ASP A 98 20.98 -24.42 5.39
CA ASP A 98 21.82 -24.98 4.32
C ASP A 98 21.69 -26.51 4.23
N LYS A 99 21.51 -27.21 5.37
CA LYS A 99 21.22 -28.66 5.39
C LYS A 99 19.83 -28.97 4.85
N GLU A 100 18.83 -28.18 5.22
CA GLU A 100 17.46 -28.32 4.72
C GLU A 100 17.40 -28.10 3.21
N ARG A 101 18.14 -27.10 2.69
CA ARG A 101 18.30 -26.85 1.25
C ARG A 101 18.89 -28.07 0.54
N ALA A 102 19.98 -28.62 1.07
CA ALA A 102 20.60 -29.82 0.52
C ALA A 102 19.65 -31.03 0.53
N HIS A 103 18.89 -31.21 1.61
CA HIS A 103 17.89 -32.26 1.73
C HIS A 103 16.77 -32.10 0.68
N TYR A 104 16.24 -30.89 0.51
CA TYR A 104 15.23 -30.58 -0.48
C TYR A 104 15.72 -30.89 -1.91
N LEU A 105 16.93 -30.47 -2.27
CA LEU A 105 17.52 -30.76 -3.58
C LEU A 105 17.71 -32.26 -3.84
N ALA A 106 18.05 -33.03 -2.81
CA ALA A 106 18.14 -34.48 -2.92
C ALA A 106 16.76 -35.12 -3.18
N LEU A 107 15.73 -34.67 -2.47
CA LEU A 107 14.35 -35.12 -2.68
C LEU A 107 13.82 -34.76 -4.07
N SER A 108 14.04 -33.53 -4.52
CA SER A 108 13.59 -33.05 -5.83
C SER A 108 14.27 -33.82 -6.96
N LYS A 109 15.58 -34.08 -6.85
CA LYS A 109 16.34 -34.93 -7.80
C LYS A 109 15.79 -36.36 -7.86
N LYS A 110 15.50 -36.97 -6.70
CA LYS A 110 14.90 -38.32 -6.62
C LYS A 110 13.49 -38.36 -7.21
N ALA A 111 12.69 -37.32 -6.97
CA ALA A 111 11.37 -37.21 -7.56
C ALA A 111 11.45 -37.09 -9.09
N ALA A 112 12.37 -36.27 -9.61
CA ALA A 112 12.61 -36.11 -11.04
C ALA A 112 13.09 -37.41 -11.71
N SER A 113 13.98 -38.17 -11.08
CA SER A 113 14.44 -39.46 -11.63
C SER A 113 13.32 -40.49 -11.68
N LYS A 114 12.49 -40.59 -10.63
CA LYS A 114 11.32 -41.48 -10.60
C LYS A 114 10.32 -41.12 -11.69
N ARG A 115 10.08 -39.82 -11.91
CA ARG A 115 9.19 -39.31 -12.96
C ARG A 115 9.69 -39.69 -14.35
N LYS A 116 11.01 -39.64 -14.60
CA LYS A 116 11.63 -40.11 -15.86
C LYS A 116 11.51 -41.63 -16.06
N GLN A 117 11.64 -42.42 -14.99
CA GLN A 117 11.55 -43.89 -15.06
C GLN A 117 10.13 -44.42 -15.29
N GLY A 118 9.09 -43.69 -14.87
CA GLY A 118 7.69 -44.10 -15.09
C GLY A 118 7.07 -43.63 -16.42
N ILE A 119 7.84 -42.92 -17.26
CA ILE A 119 7.44 -42.48 -18.61
C ILE A 119 8.03 -43.41 -19.71
N ALA A 120 8.91 -44.35 -19.32
CA ALA A 120 9.41 -45.44 -20.16
C ALA A 120 8.57 -46.71 -19.95
#